data_AF-A0A8H4V3Y2-F1
#
_entry.id   AF-A0A8H4V3Y2-F1
#
_cell.length_a   1.000
_cell.length_b   1.000
_cell.length_c   1.000
_cell.angle_alpha   90.00
_cell.angle_beta   90.00
_cell.angle_gamma   90.00
#
_symmetry.space_group_name_H-M   'P 1'
#
loop_
_entity.id
_entity.type
_entity.pdbx_description
1 polymer ?
#
loop_
_entity_poly.entity_id
_entity_poly.type
_entity_poly.pdbx_seq_one_letter_code
_entity_poly.pdbx_strand_id
1 'polypeptide(L)'
;MAPTHGDPRVLYSINNIRAYHIQDGEETDLTPSGPQTLSLLMVPTMSPAQQQEIGSAPEEDFYLHLHLPPELDMALPATTQIYHQPPNSYLIPRWDLGPDAGAFIRFQFPGIGSSANKVSQEDVDTF
;
A
#
# COMPACT_ATOMS: atom_id res chain seq x y z
N MET A 1 -3.53 7.49 25.02
CA MET A 1 -4.73 7.63 24.18
C MET A 1 -5.04 6.23 23.67
N ALA A 2 -6.16 5.64 24.05
CA ALA A 2 -6.55 4.32 23.53
C ALA A 2 -6.93 4.50 22.05
N PRO A 3 -6.50 3.60 21.14
CA PRO A 3 -6.94 3.64 19.76
C PRO A 3 -8.48 3.59 19.75
N THR A 4 -9.11 4.56 19.09
CA THR A 4 -10.55 4.52 18.93
C THR A 4 -10.85 3.38 17.96
N HIS A 5 -11.93 2.63 18.16
CA HIS A 5 -12.27 1.42 17.37
C HIS A 5 -12.65 1.73 15.90
N GLY A 6 -12.22 2.87 15.35
CA GLY A 6 -12.34 3.28 13.96
C GLY A 6 -11.05 3.86 13.35
N ASP A 7 -9.93 3.89 14.08
CA ASP A 7 -8.65 4.34 13.52
C ASP A 7 -8.03 3.27 12.60
N PRO A 8 -7.45 3.67 11.46
CA PRO A 8 -6.75 2.75 10.58
C PRO A 8 -5.55 2.12 11.29
N ARG A 9 -5.44 0.79 11.21
CA ARG A 9 -4.36 0.02 11.83
C ARG A 9 -3.26 -0.26 10.82
N VAL A 10 -2.02 0.08 11.16
CA VAL A 10 -0.85 -0.33 10.36
C VAL A 10 -0.66 -1.84 10.48
N LEU A 11 -0.66 -2.54 9.34
CA LEU A 11 -0.35 -3.97 9.26
C LEU A 11 1.14 -4.18 8.96
N TYR A 12 1.68 -3.39 8.05
CA TYR A 12 3.06 -3.52 7.61
C TYR A 12 3.59 -2.17 7.14
N SER A 13 4.87 -1.89 7.38
CA SER A 13 5.52 -0.65 6.95
C SER A 13 6.95 -0.92 6.53
N ILE A 14 7.36 -0.29 5.43
CA ILE A 14 8.69 -0.44 4.86
C ILE A 14 9.23 0.95 4.52
N ASN A 15 10.48 1.20 4.88
CA ASN A 15 11.13 2.48 4.67
C ASN A 15 11.87 2.52 3.33
N ASN A 16 12.21 3.74 2.91
CA ASN A 16 13.08 4.00 1.76
C ASN A 16 12.51 3.48 0.43
N ILE A 17 11.18 3.52 0.28
CA ILE A 17 10.46 3.15 -0.94
C ILE A 17 10.40 4.33 -1.88
N ARG A 18 10.63 4.08 -3.18
CA ARG A 18 10.32 5.01 -4.27
C ARG A 18 9.09 4.53 -5.01
N ALA A 19 8.24 5.46 -5.42
CA ALA A 19 7.06 5.15 -6.20
C ALA A 19 7.14 5.81 -7.57
N TYR A 20 6.66 5.10 -8.59
CA TYR A 20 6.61 5.58 -9.96
C TYR A 20 5.23 5.34 -10.54
N HIS A 21 4.69 6.32 -11.25
CA HIS A 21 3.55 6.12 -12.13
C HIS A 21 4.04 5.71 -13.51
N ILE A 22 3.57 4.57 -14.00
CA ILE A 22 3.90 4.07 -15.33
C ILE A 22 2.64 4.16 -16.17
N GLN A 23 2.72 4.84 -17.31
CA GLN A 23 1.62 4.92 -18.27
C GLN A 23 2.20 4.95 -19.68
N ASP A 24 1.63 4.14 -20.59
CA ASP A 24 2.07 4.06 -22.00
C ASP A 24 3.60 3.78 -22.17
N GLY A 25 4.21 3.14 -21.17
CA GLY A 25 5.65 2.83 -21.15
C GLY A 25 6.55 3.96 -20.61
N GLU A 26 5.99 5.10 -20.23
CA GLU A 26 6.72 6.19 -19.58
C GLU A 26 6.60 6.10 -18.06
N GLU A 27 7.73 6.23 -17.36
CA GLU A 27 7.78 6.23 -15.89
C GLU A 27 7.96 7.65 -15.35
N THR A 28 7.05 8.08 -14.48
CA THR A 28 7.09 9.36 -13.77
C THR A 28 7.33 9.11 -12.28
N ASP A 29 8.34 9.77 -11.70
CA ASP A 29 8.63 9.67 -10.26
C ASP A 29 7.52 10.33 -9.43
N LEU A 30 6.90 9.56 -8.55
CA LEU A 30 5.92 10.04 -7.57
C LEU A 30 6.57 10.44 -6.25
N THR A 31 7.87 10.22 -6.09
CA THR A 31 8.64 10.55 -4.89
C THR A 31 9.78 11.53 -5.18
N PRO A 32 9.51 12.70 -5.80
CA PRO A 32 10.56 13.65 -6.19
C PRO A 32 11.32 14.24 -4.99
N SER A 33 10.67 14.28 -3.83
CA SER A 33 11.26 14.71 -2.55
C SER A 33 12.23 13.68 -1.95
N GLY A 34 12.29 12.47 -2.52
CA GLY A 34 13.11 11.36 -2.07
C GLY A 34 12.29 10.18 -1.57
N PRO A 35 12.98 9.08 -1.20
CA PRO A 35 12.32 7.85 -0.73
C PRO A 35 11.52 8.06 0.56
N GLN A 36 10.39 7.36 0.68
CA GLN A 36 9.45 7.52 1.79
C GLN A 36 9.06 6.18 2.42
N THR A 37 8.30 6.23 3.50
CA THR A 37 7.80 5.04 4.19
C THR A 37 6.46 4.61 3.59
N LEU A 38 6.43 3.44 2.97
CA LEU A 38 5.20 2.80 2.52
C LEU A 38 4.56 2.05 3.69
N SER A 39 3.28 2.28 3.93
CA SER A 39 2.50 1.59 4.95
C SER A 39 1.28 0.89 4.33
N LEU A 40 1.10 -0.39 4.65
CA LEU A 40 -0.13 -1.13 4.42
C LEU A 40 -1.03 -0.98 5.66
N LEU A 41 -2.17 -0.34 5.47
CA LEU A 41 -3.15 -0.04 6.51
C LEU A 41 -4.37 -0.95 6.34
N MET A 42 -4.93 -1.38 7.46
CA MET A 42 -6.26 -1.96 7.55
C MET A 42 -7.22 -0.88 8.04
N VAL A 43 -8.22 -0.56 7.25
CA VAL A 43 -9.20 0.48 7.55
C VAL A 43 -10.56 -0.18 7.82
N PRO A 44 -11.14 0.00 9.02
CA PRO A 44 -12.46 -0.54 9.34
C PRO A 44 -13.56 0.19 8.54
N THR A 45 -14.56 -0.54 8.07
CA THR A 45 -15.68 0.03 7.28
C THR A 45 -16.86 0.47 8.13
N MET A 46 -16.95 -0.02 9.37
CA MET A 46 -18.03 0.28 10.30
C MET A 46 -17.65 1.43 11.24
N SER A 47 -18.59 2.34 11.45
CA SER A 47 -18.44 3.38 12.46
C SER A 47 -18.62 2.77 13.85
N PRO A 48 -17.91 3.22 14.89
CA PRO A 48 -18.05 2.67 16.25
C PRO A 48 -19.48 2.74 16.82
N ALA A 49 -20.32 3.67 16.32
CA ALA A 49 -21.74 3.77 16.67
C ALA A 49 -22.60 2.63 16.11
N GLN A 50 -22.28 2.11 14.91
CA GLN A 50 -23.05 1.05 14.25
C GLN A 50 -22.78 -0.32 14.88
N GLN A 51 -21.61 -0.49 15.50
CA GLN A 51 -21.17 -1.72 16.15
C GLN A 51 -21.84 -1.96 17.52
N GLN A 52 -22.36 -0.92 18.17
CA GLN A 52 -23.08 -1.05 19.45
C GLN A 52 -24.54 -1.52 19.29
N GLU A 53 -25.14 -1.34 18.12
CA GLU A 53 -26.56 -1.70 17.87
C GLU A 53 -26.73 -3.15 17.40
N ILE A 54 -25.71 -3.71 16.76
CA ILE A 54 -25.73 -5.08 16.22
C ILE A 54 -24.97 -5.97 17.20
N GLY A 55 -25.67 -6.53 18.20
CA GLY A 55 -25.12 -7.39 19.26
C GLY A 55 -24.52 -8.73 18.80
N SER A 56 -24.02 -8.81 17.58
CA SER A 56 -23.33 -9.95 16.97
C SER A 56 -22.29 -9.35 16.06
N ALA A 57 -21.00 -9.60 16.31
CA ALA A 57 -19.91 -9.11 15.47
C ALA A 57 -20.20 -9.53 14.01
N PRO A 58 -20.56 -8.60 13.11
CA PRO A 58 -20.51 -8.92 11.70
C PRO A 58 -19.04 -9.27 11.41
N GLU A 59 -18.83 -10.16 10.44
CA GLU A 59 -17.51 -10.41 9.87
C GLU A 59 -16.81 -9.06 9.71
N GLU A 60 -15.63 -8.87 10.33
CA GLU A 60 -14.99 -7.55 10.38
C GLU A 60 -14.70 -7.08 8.95
N ASP A 61 -15.63 -6.33 8.35
CA ASP A 61 -15.48 -5.75 7.02
C ASP A 61 -14.40 -4.66 7.13
N PHE A 62 -13.21 -4.95 6.60
CA PHE A 62 -12.11 -3.99 6.47
C PHE A 62 -11.61 -3.92 5.03
N TYR A 63 -11.06 -2.77 4.65
CA TYR A 63 -10.33 -2.61 3.40
C TYR A 63 -8.85 -2.35 3.66
N LEU A 64 -8.00 -2.80 2.74
CA LEU A 64 -6.58 -2.50 2.78
C LEU A 64 -6.32 -1.16 2.07
N HIS A 65 -5.38 -0.38 2.58
CA HIS A 65 -4.92 0.87 2.01
C HIS A 65 -3.40 0.88 1.93
N LEU A 66 -2.84 1.33 0.81
CA LEU A 66 -1.44 1.71 0.73
C LEU A 66 -1.31 3.21 0.93
N HIS A 67 -0.44 3.57 1.86
CA HIS A 67 -0.17 4.95 2.24
C HIS A 67 1.33 5.24 2.14
N LEU A 68 1.70 6.18 1.28
CA LEU A 68 3.05 6.69 1.04
C LEU A 68 2.98 8.23 1.07
N PRO A 69 2.82 8.82 2.26
CA PRO A 69 2.56 10.26 2.40
C PRO A 69 3.76 11.09 1.96
N PRO A 70 3.56 12.29 1.39
CA PRO A 70 2.27 12.87 0.99
C PRO A 70 1.81 12.48 -0.43
N GLU A 71 2.55 11.59 -1.09
CA GLU A 71 2.51 11.45 -2.56
C GLU A 71 1.43 10.48 -3.04
N LEU A 72 1.11 9.46 -2.24
CA LEU A 72 0.15 8.43 -2.62
C LEU A 72 -0.64 7.91 -1.43
N ASP A 73 -1.96 7.84 -1.62
CA ASP A 73 -2.89 7.13 -0.75
C ASP A 73 -3.89 6.41 -1.66
N MET A 74 -3.96 5.08 -1.58
CA MET A 74 -4.84 4.29 -2.45
C MET A 74 -5.40 3.05 -1.78
N ALA A 75 -6.68 2.78 -2.02
CA ALA A 75 -7.33 1.56 -1.57
C ALA A 75 -6.80 0.35 -2.37
N LEU A 76 -6.65 -0.78 -1.69
CA LEU A 76 -6.38 -2.09 -2.27
C LEU A 76 -7.62 -2.98 -2.09
N PRO A 77 -8.50 -3.05 -3.10
CA PRO A 77 -9.54 -4.07 -3.16
C PRO A 77 -8.94 -5.47 -2.98
N ALA A 78 -9.71 -6.40 -2.40
CA ALA A 78 -9.27 -7.80 -2.24
C ALA A 78 -8.96 -8.51 -3.58
N THR A 79 -9.48 -7.98 -4.69
CA THR A 79 -9.23 -8.46 -6.05
C THR A 79 -8.02 -7.80 -6.72
N THR A 80 -7.27 -6.96 -6.00
CA THR A 80 -6.11 -6.26 -6.57
C THR A 80 -5.04 -7.27 -6.95
N GLN A 81 -4.67 -7.27 -8.22
CA GLN A 81 -3.58 -8.08 -8.72
C GLN A 81 -2.26 -7.32 -8.58
N ILE A 82 -1.33 -7.87 -7.80
CA ILE A 82 0.00 -7.30 -7.59
C ILE A 82 1.00 -8.16 -8.36
N TYR A 83 1.85 -7.53 -9.16
CA TYR A 83 2.87 -8.25 -9.95
C TYR A 83 4.26 -7.96 -9.40
N HIS A 84 5.02 -9.01 -9.09
CA HIS A 84 6.42 -8.87 -8.72
C HIS A 84 7.27 -8.58 -9.98
N GLN A 85 8.04 -7.51 -9.92
CA GLN A 85 9.06 -7.14 -10.90
C GLN A 85 10.44 -7.24 -10.25
N PRO A 86 11.16 -8.37 -10.45
CA PRO A 86 12.48 -8.56 -9.88
C PRO A 86 13.47 -7.45 -10.29
N PRO A 87 14.46 -7.12 -9.44
CA PRO A 87 14.81 -7.84 -8.21
C PRO A 87 14.08 -7.36 -6.94
N ASN A 88 13.42 -6.20 -6.96
CA ASN A 88 12.96 -5.54 -5.75
C ASN A 88 11.84 -4.51 -6.00
N SER A 89 10.96 -4.78 -6.96
CA SER A 89 9.84 -3.87 -7.28
C SER A 89 8.53 -4.63 -7.40
N TYR A 90 7.44 -3.95 -7.10
CA TYR A 90 6.08 -4.45 -7.30
C TYR A 90 5.28 -3.48 -8.16
N LEU A 91 4.44 -4.02 -9.03
CA LEU A 91 3.56 -3.29 -9.93
C LEU A 91 2.11 -3.50 -9.51
N ILE A 92 1.38 -2.41 -9.32
CA ILE A 92 -0.05 -2.40 -9.04
C ILE A 92 -0.77 -1.69 -10.18
N PRO A 93 -1.67 -2.36 -10.92
CA PRO A 93 -2.45 -1.74 -11.98
C PRO A 93 -3.41 -0.68 -11.42
N ARG A 94 -3.53 0.45 -12.12
CA ARG A 94 -4.45 1.55 -11.80
C ARG A 94 -5.81 1.33 -12.46
N TRP A 95 -6.56 0.34 -11.96
CA TRP A 95 -7.91 0.02 -12.44
C TRP A 95 -8.89 1.20 -12.33
N ASP A 96 -8.64 2.10 -11.38
CA ASP A 96 -9.40 3.36 -11.21
C ASP A 96 -9.35 4.27 -12.45
N LEU A 97 -8.27 4.20 -13.26
CA LEU A 97 -8.13 4.94 -14.51
C LEU A 97 -8.80 4.25 -15.71
N GLY A 98 -9.40 3.07 -15.49
CA GLY A 98 -10.03 2.24 -16.51
C GLY A 98 -9.16 1.06 -16.95
N PRO A 99 -9.77 -0.04 -17.42
CA PRO A 99 -9.06 -1.28 -17.76
C PRO A 99 -8.09 -1.15 -18.95
N ASP A 100 -8.37 -0.23 -19.87
CA ASP A 100 -7.55 0.00 -21.07
C ASP A 100 -6.45 1.06 -20.86
N ALA A 101 -6.37 1.68 -19.67
CA ALA A 101 -5.41 2.75 -19.40
C ALA A 101 -3.95 2.27 -19.40
N GLY A 102 -3.72 0.96 -19.24
CA GLY A 102 -2.37 0.38 -19.20
C GLY A 102 -1.47 1.00 -18.13
N ALA A 103 -2.06 1.61 -17.09
CA ALA A 103 -1.36 2.39 -16.09
C ALA A 103 -1.05 1.54 -14.84
N PHE A 104 0.15 1.74 -14.28
CA PHE A 104 0.63 1.03 -13.10
C PHE A 104 1.26 2.00 -12.10
N ILE A 105 1.24 1.62 -10.84
CA ILE A 105 2.13 2.16 -9.82
C ILE A 105 3.22 1.12 -9.58
N ARG A 106 4.47 1.53 -9.75
CA ARG A 106 5.63 0.72 -9.38
C ARG A 106 6.17 1.19 -8.05
N PHE A 107 6.17 0.31 -7.06
CA PHE A 107 6.90 0.52 -5.80
C PHE A 107 8.26 -0.15 -5.91
N GLN A 108 9.32 0.65 -5.84
CA GLN A 108 10.68 0.18 -5.81
C GLN A 108 11.19 0.20 -4.38
N PHE A 109 11.60 -0.97 -3.92
CA PHE A 109 12.21 -1.16 -2.63
C PHE A 109 13.69 -0.76 -2.73
N PRO A 110 14.35 -0.39 -1.62
CA PRO A 110 15.78 -0.17 -1.68
C PRO A 110 16.49 -1.46 -2.09
N GLY A 111 17.77 -1.36 -2.46
CA GLY A 111 18.52 -2.57 -2.81
C GLY A 111 18.53 -3.57 -1.64
N ILE A 112 18.58 -4.86 -1.95
CA ILE A 112 18.65 -5.92 -0.94
C ILE A 112 20.04 -5.94 -0.30
N GLY A 113 20.11 -6.11 1.03
CA GLY A 113 21.37 -6.21 1.77
C GLY A 113 21.25 -5.93 3.26
N SER A 114 22.38 -5.97 3.99
CA SER A 114 22.40 -5.84 5.46
C SER A 114 22.80 -4.46 5.99
N SER A 115 22.94 -3.46 5.12
CA SER A 115 23.31 -2.10 5.52
C SER A 115 22.09 -1.30 5.99
N ALA A 116 22.30 -0.24 6.78
CA ALA A 116 21.23 0.56 7.40
C ALA A 116 20.16 1.15 6.45
N ASN A 117 20.43 1.21 5.14
CA ASN A 117 19.50 1.73 4.11
C ASN A 117 19.07 0.67 3.08
N LYS A 118 19.27 -0.62 3.40
CA LYS A 118 18.92 -1.77 2.55
C LYS A 118 17.76 -2.52 3.19
N VAL A 119 17.00 -3.22 2.35
CA VAL A 119 15.87 -4.06 2.78
C VAL A 119 16.30 -5.52 2.80
N SER A 120 15.69 -6.33 3.65
CA SER A 120 15.90 -7.78 3.63
C SER A 120 15.19 -8.39 2.43
N GLN A 121 15.68 -9.52 1.94
CA GLN A 121 14.95 -10.30 0.93
C GLN A 121 13.56 -10.70 1.45
N GLU A 122 13.48 -11.10 2.73
CA GLU A 122 12.21 -11.45 3.40
C GLU A 122 11.19 -10.30 3.39
N ASP A 123 11.62 -9.06 3.63
CA ASP A 123 10.73 -7.90 3.59
C ASP A 123 10.18 -7.62 2.18
N VAL A 124 10.98 -7.89 1.15
CA VAL A 124 10.53 -7.80 -0.25
C VAL A 124 9.53 -8.91 -0.53
N ASP A 125 9.84 -10.17 -0.21
CA ASP A 125 8.97 -11.32 -0.50
C ASP A 125 7.70 -11.39 0.36
N THR A 126 7.68 -10.73 1.53
CA THR A 126 6.52 -10.70 2.43
C THR A 126 5.45 -9.69 2.00
N PHE A 127 5.85 -8.63 1.29
CA PHE A 127 4.95 -7.60 0.79
C PHE A 127 4.04 -8.12 -0.33
#